data_AF-A0A511ZNQ5-F1
#
_entry.id   AF-A0A511ZNQ5-F1
#
_cell.length_a   1.000
_cell.length_b   1.000
_cell.length_c   1.000
_cell.angle_alpha   90.00
_cell.angle_beta   90.00
_cell.angle_gamma   90.00
#
_symmetry.space_group_name_H-M   'P 1'
#
loop_
_entity.id
_entity.type
_entity.pdbx_description
1 polymer ?
#
loop_
_entity_poly.entity_id
_entity_poly.type
_entity_poly.pdbx_seq_one_letter_code
_entity_poly.pdbx_strand_id
1 'polypeptide(L)'
;MTLKIRHHVLVCLEEKNYSRRVLLRGASLARKYGYTFEVLFFCSIESEYTMFHLLNLAESKKLSEELGAVRFIVKRVKDERDTARELVETAKNNNAKEIIMSGAQPKSNLKASLWRRIFFCDKYNYILNHLPDIILVLINHHEYNPFEKGEYRNGKQAFLVKKSNHPIAYFLRDRPFRATDTSGLFFQKKDTDERTGIFAFIRRGRVRYVYIYHGKIGDSTEDALQLKHALQ
;
A
#
# COMPACT_ATOMS: atom_id res chain seq x y z
N MET A 1 38.85 -2.68 -12.90
CA MET A 1 37.73 -2.38 -11.98
C MET A 1 36.55 -1.87 -12.81
N THR A 2 35.57 -2.72 -13.10
CA THR A 2 34.35 -2.32 -13.79
C THR A 2 33.51 -1.49 -12.82
N LEU A 3 33.37 -0.20 -13.08
CA LEU A 3 32.41 0.68 -12.40
C LEU A 3 31.02 0.09 -12.62
N LYS A 4 30.55 -0.72 -11.66
CA LYS A 4 29.17 -1.20 -11.63
C LYS A 4 28.32 0.04 -11.38
N ILE A 5 27.83 0.67 -12.45
CA ILE A 5 26.87 1.77 -12.37
C ILE A 5 25.75 1.25 -11.48
N ARG A 6 25.62 1.82 -10.28
CA ARG A 6 24.57 1.43 -9.34
C ARG A 6 23.26 2.01 -9.86
N HIS A 7 22.64 1.30 -10.78
CA HIS A 7 21.26 1.58 -11.19
C HIS A 7 20.37 1.60 -9.94
N HIS A 8 19.57 2.65 -9.84
CA HIS A 8 18.70 2.92 -8.71
C HIS A 8 17.27 3.11 -9.18
N VAL A 9 16.36 2.39 -8.52
CA VAL A 9 14.92 2.37 -8.83
C VAL A 9 14.19 3.16 -7.76
N LEU A 10 13.40 4.15 -8.18
CA LEU A 10 12.45 4.82 -7.29
C LEU A 10 11.09 4.16 -7.40
N VAL A 11 10.57 3.68 -6.29
CA VAL A 11 9.20 3.18 -6.19
C VAL A 11 8.34 4.27 -5.56
N CYS A 12 7.35 4.75 -6.30
CA CYS A 12 6.45 5.82 -5.86
C CYS A 12 5.06 5.26 -5.57
N LEU A 13 4.66 5.33 -4.31
CA LEU A 13 3.34 4.97 -3.82
C LEU A 13 2.59 6.26 -3.48
N GLU A 14 1.35 6.38 -3.94
CA GLU A 14 0.50 7.54 -3.69
C GLU A 14 -0.73 7.10 -2.91
N GLU A 15 -1.05 7.80 -1.83
CA GLU A 15 -2.20 7.48 -0.97
C GLU A 15 -3.51 7.31 -1.75
N LYS A 16 -3.82 8.27 -2.64
CA LYS A 16 -5.07 8.28 -3.43
C LYS A 16 -5.08 7.27 -4.59
N ASN A 17 -3.93 6.72 -4.95
CA ASN A 17 -3.75 5.81 -6.08
C ASN A 17 -2.81 4.65 -5.69
N TYR A 18 -3.04 4.13 -4.49
CA TYR A 18 -2.16 3.19 -3.85
C TYR A 18 -2.26 1.80 -4.49
N SER A 19 -1.12 1.20 -4.77
CA SER A 19 -1.07 -0.21 -5.18
C SER A 19 0.17 -0.92 -4.65
N ARG A 20 -0.06 -2.00 -3.90
CA ARG A 20 1.02 -2.92 -3.49
C ARG A 20 1.80 -3.48 -4.69
N ARG A 21 1.16 -3.61 -5.86
CA ARG A 21 1.79 -4.15 -7.07
C ARG A 21 2.95 -3.27 -7.55
N VAL A 22 2.87 -1.96 -7.35
CA VAL A 22 3.96 -1.01 -7.66
C VAL A 22 5.20 -1.36 -6.86
N LEU A 23 5.05 -1.55 -5.54
CA LEU A 23 6.14 -1.95 -4.66
C LEU A 23 6.73 -3.32 -5.02
N LEU A 24 5.88 -4.32 -5.23
CA LEU A 24 6.33 -5.67 -5.62
C LEU A 24 7.07 -5.67 -6.96
N ARG A 25 6.60 -4.89 -7.95
CA ARG A 25 7.27 -4.76 -9.24
C ARG A 25 8.61 -4.05 -9.12
N GLY A 26 8.67 -2.97 -8.34
CA GLY A 26 9.90 -2.25 -8.05
C GLY A 26 10.97 -3.13 -7.43
N ALA A 27 10.62 -3.82 -6.35
CA ALA A 27 11.53 -4.74 -5.69
C ALA A 27 11.95 -5.92 -6.58
N SER A 28 11.01 -6.50 -7.34
CA SER A 28 11.30 -7.60 -8.26
C SER A 28 12.29 -7.20 -9.34
N LEU A 29 12.11 -6.02 -9.94
CA LEU A 29 13.01 -5.50 -10.96
C LEU A 29 14.40 -5.21 -10.37
N ALA A 30 14.45 -4.56 -9.22
CA ALA A 30 15.71 -4.27 -8.55
C ALA A 30 16.48 -5.54 -8.20
N ARG A 31 15.79 -6.54 -7.65
CA ARG A 31 16.37 -7.86 -7.35
C ARG A 31 16.91 -8.54 -8.61
N LYS A 32 16.12 -8.57 -9.69
CA LYS A 32 16.48 -9.25 -10.95
C LYS A 32 17.79 -8.74 -11.54
N TYR A 33 18.02 -7.43 -11.49
CA TYR A 33 19.20 -6.81 -12.09
C TYR A 33 20.30 -6.44 -11.08
N GLY A 34 20.13 -6.78 -9.79
CA GLY A 34 21.07 -6.44 -8.73
C GLY A 34 21.19 -4.93 -8.48
N TYR A 35 20.08 -4.21 -8.67
CA TYR A 35 19.96 -2.78 -8.44
C TYR A 35 19.55 -2.49 -7.01
N THR A 36 19.69 -1.22 -6.60
CA THR A 36 19.09 -0.74 -5.35
C THR A 36 17.74 -0.11 -5.64
N PHE A 37 16.84 -0.12 -4.66
CA PHE A 37 15.59 0.61 -4.75
C PHE A 37 15.25 1.27 -3.43
N GLU A 38 14.57 2.40 -3.50
CA GLU A 38 13.93 3.04 -2.36
C GLU A 38 12.45 3.30 -2.66
N VAL A 39 11.72 3.59 -1.59
CA VAL A 39 10.27 3.77 -1.66
C VAL A 39 9.92 5.16 -1.15
N LEU A 40 9.20 5.92 -1.98
CA LEU A 40 8.57 7.19 -1.63
C LEU A 40 7.07 6.95 -1.49
N PHE A 41 6.53 7.25 -0.31
CA PHE A 41 5.10 7.22 -0.05
C PHE A 41 4.57 8.65 0.06
N PHE A 42 3.79 9.08 -0.92
CA PHE A 42 3.20 10.40 -0.98
C PHE A 42 1.81 10.41 -0.35
N CYS A 43 1.65 11.26 0.67
CA CYS A 43 0.38 11.55 1.32
C CYS A 43 -0.05 12.99 1.00
N SER A 44 -1.35 13.22 0.88
CA SER A 44 -1.85 14.59 0.74
C SER A 44 -1.74 15.33 2.08
N ILE A 45 -1.37 16.62 2.04
CA ILE A 45 -1.37 17.49 3.22
C ILE A 45 -2.79 17.61 3.82
N GLU A 46 -3.81 17.58 2.96
CA GLU A 46 -5.22 17.68 3.33
C GLU A 46 -5.83 16.30 3.68
N SER A 47 -5.03 15.23 3.72
CA SER A 47 -5.58 13.91 3.96
C SER A 47 -6.15 13.77 5.37
N GLU A 48 -7.44 13.48 5.44
CA GLU A 48 -8.05 12.85 6.60
C GLU A 48 -7.59 11.39 6.62
N TYR A 49 -6.51 11.11 7.36
CA TYR A 49 -5.92 9.77 7.45
C TYR A 49 -6.95 8.73 7.93
N THR A 50 -7.58 8.04 6.98
CA THR A 50 -8.46 6.92 7.27
C THR A 50 -7.65 5.72 7.79
N MET A 51 -8.31 4.79 8.48
CA MET A 51 -7.68 3.53 8.88
C MET A 51 -7.09 2.76 7.67
N PHE A 52 -7.71 2.90 6.50
CA PHE A 52 -7.20 2.33 5.25
C PHE A 52 -5.85 2.93 4.85
N HIS A 53 -5.72 4.25 4.87
CA HIS A 53 -4.46 4.94 4.55
C HIS A 53 -3.35 4.55 5.52
N LEU A 54 -3.67 4.52 6.83
CA LEU A 54 -2.70 4.14 7.87
C LEU A 54 -2.22 2.70 7.71
N LEU A 55 -3.12 1.76 7.39
CA LEU A 55 -2.77 0.37 7.15
C LEU A 55 -1.89 0.22 5.91
N ASN A 56 -2.23 0.90 4.81
CA ASN A 56 -1.42 0.87 3.60
C ASN A 56 -0.01 1.43 3.83
N LEU A 57 0.11 2.53 4.57
CA LEU A 57 1.40 3.10 4.93
C LEU A 57 2.24 2.12 5.77
N ALA A 58 1.63 1.54 6.81
CA ALA A 58 2.33 0.62 7.72
C ALA A 58 2.72 -0.69 7.03
N GLU A 59 1.84 -1.27 6.19
CA GLU A 59 2.16 -2.44 5.37
C GLU A 59 3.24 -2.13 4.34
N SER A 60 3.17 -0.97 3.67
CA SER A 60 4.18 -0.57 2.67
C SER A 60 5.55 -0.46 3.31
N LYS A 61 5.65 0.15 4.49
CA LYS A 61 6.91 0.27 5.21
C LYS A 61 7.48 -1.11 5.54
N LYS A 62 6.69 -1.97 6.18
CA LYS A 62 7.10 -3.34 6.53
C LYS A 62 7.54 -4.14 5.30
N LEU A 63 6.73 -4.12 4.25
CA LEU A 63 7.01 -4.84 3.02
C LEU A 63 8.26 -4.31 2.31
N SER A 64 8.50 -3.01 2.36
CA SER A 64 9.73 -2.41 1.79
C SER A 64 10.97 -2.90 2.52
N GLU A 65 10.92 -2.98 3.85
CA GLU A 65 11.99 -3.54 4.68
C GLU A 65 12.24 -5.02 4.35
N GLU A 66 11.18 -5.83 4.27
CA GLU A 66 11.26 -7.25 3.92
C GLU A 66 11.81 -7.50 2.52
N LEU A 67 11.54 -6.59 1.58
CA LEU A 67 12.02 -6.67 0.19
C LEU A 67 13.43 -6.10 0.00
N GLY A 68 14.04 -5.53 1.04
CA GLY A 68 15.40 -4.98 1.00
C GLY A 68 15.51 -3.58 0.41
N ALA A 69 14.47 -2.75 0.55
CA ALA A 69 14.55 -1.34 0.18
C ALA A 69 15.63 -0.62 0.99
N VAL A 70 16.41 0.25 0.34
CA VAL A 70 17.46 1.02 1.06
C VAL A 70 16.87 2.06 1.99
N ARG A 71 15.71 2.63 1.62
CA ARG A 71 14.97 3.64 2.38
C ARG A 71 13.48 3.56 2.10
N PHE A 72 12.70 3.95 3.10
CA PHE A 72 11.27 4.21 2.99
C PHE A 72 10.99 5.62 3.50
N ILE A 73 10.56 6.52 2.63
CA ILE A 73 10.38 7.95 2.93
C ILE A 73 8.94 8.34 2.72
N VAL A 74 8.35 9.00 3.72
CA VAL A 74 7.00 9.58 3.60
C VAL A 74 7.13 11.05 3.21
N LYS A 75 6.44 11.46 2.15
CA LYS A 75 6.41 12.83 1.65
C LYS A 75 4.99 13.37 1.72
N ARG A 76 4.84 14.62 2.18
CA ARG A 76 3.55 15.31 2.18
C ARG A 76 3.52 16.32 1.05
N VAL A 77 2.47 16.25 0.23
CA VAL A 77 2.33 17.04 -1.00
C VAL A 77 0.96 17.68 -1.06
N LYS A 78 0.86 18.86 -1.68
CA LYS A 78 -0.43 19.54 -1.86
C LYS A 78 -1.24 18.86 -2.96
N ASP A 79 -0.58 18.59 -4.09
CA ASP A 79 -1.22 18.09 -5.30
C ASP A 79 -0.30 17.16 -6.13
N GLU A 80 -0.79 16.73 -7.29
CA GLU A 80 -0.05 15.87 -8.22
C GLU A 80 1.18 16.57 -8.84
N ARG A 81 1.18 17.90 -8.95
CA ARG A 81 2.31 18.67 -9.49
C ARG A 81 3.44 18.75 -8.48
N ASP A 82 3.13 18.98 -7.21
CA ASP A 82 4.09 18.87 -6.11
C ASP A 82 4.68 17.46 -6.01
N THR A 83 3.85 16.43 -6.21
CA THR A 83 4.33 15.03 -6.29
C THR A 83 5.34 14.86 -7.43
N ALA A 84 5.04 15.40 -8.62
CA ALA A 84 5.94 15.33 -9.77
C ALA A 84 7.28 16.04 -9.49
N ARG A 85 7.25 17.24 -8.89
CA ARG A 85 8.44 18.03 -8.54
C ARG A 85 9.33 17.27 -7.55
N GLU A 86 8.77 16.81 -6.44
CA GLU A 86 9.51 16.04 -5.44
C GLU A 86 10.11 14.76 -6.00
N LEU A 87 9.38 14.08 -6.89
CA LEU A 87 9.86 12.86 -7.54
C LEU A 87 11.02 13.16 -8.50
N VAL A 88 10.95 14.24 -9.27
CA VAL A 88 12.04 14.70 -10.15
C VAL A 88 13.28 15.07 -9.36
N GLU A 89 13.13 15.84 -8.28
CA GLU A 89 14.25 16.23 -7.41
C GLU A 89 14.89 15.00 -6.76
N THR A 90 14.08 14.08 -6.23
CA THR A 90 14.59 12.85 -5.61
C THR A 90 15.30 11.96 -6.63
N ALA A 91 14.76 11.83 -7.85
CA ALA A 91 15.39 11.08 -8.93
C ALA A 91 16.76 11.64 -9.30
N LYS A 92 16.88 12.97 -9.43
CA LYS A 92 18.17 13.63 -9.71
C LYS A 92 19.17 13.41 -8.58
N ASN A 93 18.76 13.64 -7.35
CA ASN A 93 19.64 13.52 -6.17
C ASN A 93 20.15 12.10 -5.96
N ASN A 94 19.34 11.09 -6.28
CA ASN A 94 19.69 9.69 -6.11
C ASN A 94 20.22 9.03 -7.38
N ASN A 95 20.42 9.78 -8.47
CA ASN A 95 20.80 9.26 -9.78
C ASN A 95 19.90 8.09 -10.23
N ALA A 96 18.60 8.21 -9.96
CA ALA A 96 17.62 7.20 -10.34
C ALA A 96 17.57 7.07 -11.86
N LYS A 97 17.40 5.83 -12.32
CA LYS A 97 17.28 5.50 -13.75
C LYS A 97 15.93 4.94 -14.11
N GLU A 98 15.20 4.45 -13.11
CA GLU A 98 13.83 3.99 -13.27
C GLU A 98 12.94 4.55 -12.18
N ILE A 99 11.72 4.94 -12.56
CA ILE A 99 10.64 5.31 -11.66
C ILE A 99 9.50 4.33 -11.90
N ILE A 100 9.06 3.65 -10.85
CA ILE A 100 7.94 2.73 -10.88
C ILE A 100 6.82 3.34 -10.05
N MET A 101 5.68 3.59 -10.69
CA MET A 101 4.53 4.22 -10.03
C MET A 101 3.21 3.70 -10.58
N SER A 102 2.14 4.03 -9.88
CA SER A 102 0.79 3.76 -10.37
C SER A 102 0.50 4.56 -11.64
N GLY A 103 -0.15 3.93 -12.62
CA GLY A 103 -0.72 4.67 -13.76
C GLY A 103 -1.89 5.53 -13.31
N ALA A 104 -2.33 6.48 -14.16
CA ALA A 104 -3.54 7.25 -13.87
C ALA A 104 -4.71 6.29 -13.58
N GLN A 105 -5.71 6.74 -12.79
CA GLN A 105 -6.99 6.05 -12.64
C GLN A 105 -8.04 6.60 -13.63
N PRO A 106 -8.95 5.78 -14.16
CA PRO A 106 -9.99 6.28 -15.04
C PRO A 106 -10.87 7.22 -14.21
N LYS A 107 -11.00 8.49 -14.62
CA LYS A 107 -12.15 9.28 -14.15
C LYS A 107 -13.38 8.58 -14.70
N SER A 108 -14.38 8.32 -13.85
CA SER A 108 -15.55 7.45 -14.09
C SER A 108 -16.32 7.70 -15.40
N ASN A 109 -16.06 8.83 -16.08
CA ASN A 109 -16.79 9.28 -17.25
C ASN A 109 -15.93 9.28 -18.54
N LEU A 110 -14.66 8.88 -18.47
CA LEU A 110 -13.75 8.87 -19.63
C LEU A 110 -13.31 7.44 -20.00
N LYS A 111 -13.94 6.86 -21.02
CA LYS A 111 -13.40 5.71 -21.77
C LYS A 111 -12.22 6.14 -22.67
N ALA A 112 -11.20 6.74 -22.06
CA ALA A 112 -9.97 7.12 -22.76
C ALA A 112 -8.92 6.01 -22.59
N SER A 113 -8.13 5.75 -23.65
CA SER A 113 -7.01 4.81 -23.58
C SER A 113 -6.01 5.23 -22.49
N LEU A 114 -5.32 4.26 -21.90
CA LEU A 114 -4.32 4.52 -20.84
C LEU A 114 -3.28 5.55 -21.31
N TRP A 115 -2.80 5.42 -22.55
CA TRP A 115 -1.89 6.37 -23.19
C TRP A 115 -2.45 7.79 -23.21
N ARG A 116 -3.68 7.97 -23.68
CA ARG A 116 -4.34 9.28 -23.70
C ARG A 116 -4.39 9.88 -22.28
N ARG A 117 -4.70 9.06 -21.28
CA ARG A 117 -4.80 9.51 -19.88
C ARG A 117 -3.44 9.87 -19.27
N ILE A 118 -2.36 9.21 -19.71
CA ILE A 118 -0.99 9.52 -19.28
C ILE A 118 -0.49 10.80 -19.96
N PHE A 119 -0.63 10.89 -21.29
CA PHE A 119 -0.18 12.05 -22.07
C PHE A 119 -0.93 13.34 -21.74
N PHE A 120 -2.12 13.26 -21.17
CA PHE A 120 -2.88 14.44 -20.71
C PHE A 120 -2.86 14.61 -19.19
N CYS A 121 -2.02 13.86 -18.47
CA CYS A 121 -1.83 14.05 -17.04
C CYS A 121 -0.54 14.83 -16.79
N ASP A 122 -0.70 16.02 -16.22
CA ASP A 122 0.38 16.99 -16.02
C ASP A 122 1.56 16.39 -15.23
N LYS A 123 1.29 15.46 -14.30
CA LYS A 123 2.32 14.78 -13.49
C LYS A 123 3.32 14.00 -14.35
N TYR A 124 2.86 13.13 -15.25
CA TYR A 124 3.77 12.30 -16.04
C TYR A 124 4.52 13.12 -17.08
N ASN A 125 3.84 14.06 -17.73
CA ASN A 125 4.48 14.99 -18.66
C ASN A 125 5.56 15.81 -17.95
N TYR A 126 5.29 16.30 -16.75
CA TYR A 126 6.27 17.02 -15.96
C TYR A 126 7.50 16.14 -15.67
N ILE A 127 7.32 14.89 -15.24
CA ILE A 127 8.42 13.97 -14.97
C ILE A 127 9.27 13.75 -16.23
N LEU A 128 8.65 13.39 -17.36
CA LEU A 128 9.35 13.07 -18.60
C LEU A 128 10.08 14.28 -19.19
N ASN A 129 9.49 15.48 -19.09
CA ASN A 129 10.14 16.70 -19.57
C ASN A 129 11.36 17.11 -18.74
N HIS A 130 11.39 16.78 -17.44
CA HIS A 130 12.50 17.15 -16.55
C HIS A 130 13.54 16.04 -16.34
N LEU A 131 13.23 14.81 -16.79
CA LEU A 131 14.06 13.63 -16.74
C LEU A 131 13.97 12.85 -18.08
N PRO A 132 14.52 13.38 -19.18
CA PRO A 132 14.35 12.78 -20.50
C PRO A 132 14.91 11.35 -20.62
N ASP A 133 15.94 11.02 -19.83
CA ASP A 133 16.60 9.71 -19.86
C ASP A 133 16.06 8.71 -18.83
N ILE A 134 14.94 9.02 -18.15
CA ILE A 134 14.37 8.12 -17.16
C ILE A 134 13.49 7.04 -17.82
N ILE A 135 13.57 5.82 -17.31
CA ILE A 135 12.57 4.79 -17.59
C ILE A 135 11.40 4.98 -16.63
N LEU A 136 10.25 5.41 -17.16
CA LEU A 136 9.02 5.53 -16.38
C LEU A 136 8.14 4.29 -16.58
N VAL A 137 7.97 3.50 -15.53
CA VAL A 137 7.12 2.30 -15.54
C VAL A 137 5.82 2.59 -14.80
N LEU A 138 4.71 2.49 -15.54
CA LEU A 138 3.37 2.74 -15.01
C LEU A 138 2.61 1.43 -14.81
N ILE A 139 2.21 1.16 -13.57
CA ILE A 139 1.45 -0.02 -13.19
C ILE A 139 -0.04 0.33 -13.15
N ASN A 140 -0.79 -0.20 -14.12
CA ASN A 140 -2.24 -0.13 -14.08
C ASN A 140 -2.77 -1.14 -13.05
N HIS A 141 -3.69 -0.68 -12.20
CA HIS A 141 -4.30 -1.50 -11.16
C HIS A 141 -5.74 -1.04 -10.92
N HIS A 142 -6.57 -2.01 -10.56
CA HIS A 142 -7.96 -1.80 -10.11
C HIS A 142 -8.15 -2.16 -8.63
N GLU A 143 -7.07 -2.62 -7.96
CA GLU A 143 -7.08 -3.12 -6.59
C GLU A 143 -6.24 -2.22 -5.70
N TYR A 144 -6.80 -1.90 -4.55
CA TYR A 144 -6.25 -1.01 -3.54
C TYR A 144 -5.64 -1.77 -2.35
N ASN A 145 -5.93 -3.06 -2.15
CA ASN A 145 -5.44 -3.82 -1.00
C ASN A 145 -5.07 -5.30 -1.31
N PRO A 146 -4.03 -5.88 -0.66
CA PRO A 146 -3.67 -7.31 -0.81
C PRO A 146 -4.82 -8.32 -0.62
N PHE A 147 -5.88 -8.01 0.13
CA PHE A 147 -7.02 -8.91 0.31
C PHE A 147 -8.14 -8.71 -0.73
N GLU A 148 -8.10 -7.66 -1.56
CA GLU A 148 -9.16 -7.36 -2.52
C GLU A 148 -9.18 -8.31 -3.74
N LYS A 149 -8.05 -8.99 -4.01
CA LYS A 149 -7.99 -10.08 -4.97
C LYS A 149 -7.93 -11.43 -4.26
N GLY A 150 -8.94 -12.26 -4.52
CA GLY A 150 -9.07 -13.61 -3.95
C GLY A 150 -10.36 -13.75 -3.15
N GLU A 151 -10.26 -14.43 -2.02
CA GLU A 151 -11.38 -14.88 -1.20
C GLU A 151 -12.09 -13.78 -0.39
N TYR A 152 -11.67 -12.51 -0.41
CA TYR A 152 -12.22 -11.48 0.51
C TYR A 152 -12.81 -10.26 -0.21
N ARG A 153 -13.83 -9.66 0.41
CA ARG A 153 -14.48 -8.40 0.03
C ARG A 153 -13.63 -7.20 0.49
N ASN A 154 -13.90 -6.02 -0.08
CA ASN A 154 -13.24 -4.77 0.32
C ASN A 154 -13.32 -4.53 1.83
N GLY A 155 -12.22 -4.02 2.39
CA GLY A 155 -12.12 -3.78 3.82
C GLY A 155 -13.09 -2.71 4.28
N LYS A 156 -13.90 -3.00 5.29
CA LYS A 156 -14.74 -2.01 5.98
C LYS A 156 -14.17 -1.67 7.34
N GLN A 157 -14.33 -0.43 7.78
CA GLN A 157 -13.92 -0.05 9.14
C GLN A 157 -14.74 -0.83 10.18
N ALA A 158 -14.04 -1.39 11.16
CA ALA A 158 -14.64 -2.15 12.25
C ALA A 158 -13.77 -2.08 13.51
N PHE A 159 -14.31 -2.60 14.61
CA PHE A 159 -13.71 -2.52 15.93
C PHE A 159 -13.68 -3.90 16.58
N LEU A 160 -12.56 -4.26 17.19
CA LEU A 160 -12.46 -5.39 18.12
C LEU A 160 -12.72 -4.91 19.54
N VAL A 161 -13.80 -5.45 20.12
CA VAL A 161 -14.26 -5.09 21.46
C VAL A 161 -14.03 -6.27 22.40
N LYS A 162 -13.38 -6.01 23.54
CA LYS A 162 -13.19 -7.02 24.59
C LYS A 162 -14.45 -7.12 25.46
N LYS A 163 -14.97 -8.33 25.66
CA LYS A 163 -16.06 -8.54 26.63
C LYS A 163 -15.50 -8.44 28.05
N SER A 164 -16.13 -7.65 28.91
CA SER A 164 -15.64 -7.36 30.27
C SER A 164 -15.43 -8.59 31.16
N ASN A 165 -16.13 -9.70 30.88
CA ASN A 165 -16.16 -10.88 31.76
C ASN A 165 -15.37 -12.09 31.21
N HIS A 166 -14.69 -11.96 30.06
CA HIS A 166 -13.82 -13.01 29.54
C HIS A 166 -12.49 -12.42 29.04
N PRO A 167 -11.35 -12.90 29.54
CA PRO A 167 -10.05 -12.28 29.25
C PRO A 167 -9.61 -12.37 27.78
N ILE A 168 -10.18 -13.29 27.00
CA ILE A 168 -9.73 -13.65 25.64
C ILE A 168 -10.80 -13.39 24.55
N ALA A 169 -12.06 -13.13 24.93
CA ALA A 169 -13.15 -13.01 23.95
C ALA A 169 -13.24 -11.59 23.36
N TYR A 170 -12.81 -11.46 22.10
CA TYR A 170 -12.96 -10.26 21.28
C TYR A 170 -14.03 -10.47 20.21
N PHE A 171 -14.83 -9.43 19.99
CA PHE A 171 -15.94 -9.45 19.04
C PHE A 171 -15.83 -8.32 18.03
N LEU A 172 -16.19 -8.61 16.79
CA LEU A 172 -16.23 -7.64 15.71
C LEU A 172 -17.51 -6.78 15.78
N ARG A 173 -17.34 -5.45 15.84
CA ARG A 173 -18.43 -4.48 15.77
C ARG A 173 -18.18 -3.45 14.67
N ASP A 174 -19.27 -2.92 14.10
CA ASP A 174 -19.18 -1.84 13.09
C ASP A 174 -19.05 -0.44 13.74
N ARG A 175 -19.28 -0.34 15.06
CA ARG A 175 -19.15 0.90 15.85
C ARG A 175 -18.35 0.64 17.12
N PRO A 176 -17.57 1.63 17.60
CA PRO A 176 -16.88 1.49 18.87
C PRO A 176 -17.88 1.44 20.02
N PHE A 177 -17.58 0.65 21.03
CA PHE A 177 -18.31 0.60 22.30
C PHE A 177 -17.58 1.37 23.39
N ARG A 178 -16.25 1.42 23.35
CA ARG A 178 -15.37 2.15 24.25
C ARG A 178 -14.27 2.85 23.45
N ALA A 179 -13.72 3.93 24.01
CA ALA A 179 -12.58 4.63 23.41
C ALA A 179 -11.32 3.74 23.29
N THR A 180 -11.24 2.67 24.09
CA THR A 180 -10.12 1.71 24.10
C THR A 180 -10.29 0.55 23.11
N ASP A 181 -11.39 0.50 22.36
CA ASP A 181 -11.62 -0.55 21.38
C ASP A 181 -10.62 -0.44 20.22
N THR A 182 -10.18 -1.59 19.71
CA THR A 182 -9.16 -1.62 18.66
C THR A 182 -9.82 -1.40 17.30
N SER A 183 -9.62 -0.20 16.74
CA SER A 183 -10.05 0.15 15.38
C SER A 183 -9.16 -0.52 14.33
N GLY A 184 -9.77 -0.94 13.22
CA GLY A 184 -9.09 -1.60 12.11
C GLY A 184 -10.00 -1.75 10.88
N LEU A 185 -9.55 -2.57 9.94
CA LEU A 185 -10.34 -2.96 8.77
C LEU A 185 -10.69 -4.43 8.83
N PHE A 186 -11.95 -4.75 8.54
CA PHE A 186 -12.43 -6.11 8.36
C PHE A 186 -12.63 -6.44 6.89
N PHE A 187 -11.94 -7.47 6.43
CA PHE A 187 -12.04 -8.06 5.10
C PHE A 187 -12.86 -9.34 5.22
N GLN A 188 -14.16 -9.26 4.89
CA GLN A 188 -15.07 -10.40 4.97
C GLN A 188 -14.77 -11.41 3.86
N LYS A 189 -14.77 -12.71 4.18
CA LYS A 189 -14.65 -13.76 3.16
C LYS A 189 -15.88 -13.71 2.22
N LYS A 190 -15.65 -13.77 0.91
CA LYS A 190 -16.66 -13.90 -0.14
C LYS A 190 -17.41 -15.22 0.04
N ASP A 191 -18.64 -15.24 -0.44
CA ASP A 191 -19.50 -16.43 -0.44
C ASP A 191 -19.75 -17.01 0.98
N THR A 192 -19.68 -16.14 2.00
CA THR A 192 -20.11 -16.43 3.37
C THR A 192 -21.14 -15.38 3.81
N ASP A 193 -22.24 -15.82 4.41
CA ASP A 193 -23.21 -14.92 5.06
C ASP A 193 -22.79 -14.56 6.50
N GLU A 194 -21.74 -15.19 6.98
CA GLU A 194 -21.24 -15.06 8.34
C GLU A 194 -20.21 -13.93 8.44
N ARG A 195 -20.04 -13.37 9.65
CA ARG A 195 -18.96 -12.40 9.96
C ARG A 195 -17.61 -13.12 10.06
N THR A 196 -17.21 -13.81 9.00
CA THR A 196 -15.96 -14.57 8.92
C THR A 196 -15.00 -13.89 7.95
N GLY A 197 -13.74 -13.74 8.33
CA GLY A 197 -12.78 -12.99 7.53
C GLY A 197 -11.49 -12.65 8.27
N ILE A 198 -10.77 -11.66 7.75
CA ILE A 198 -9.52 -11.16 8.34
C ILE A 198 -9.75 -9.76 8.89
N PHE A 199 -9.30 -9.52 10.12
CA PHE A 199 -9.25 -8.18 10.70
C PHE A 199 -7.81 -7.69 10.77
N ALA A 200 -7.54 -6.55 10.13
CA ALA A 200 -6.25 -5.88 10.09
C ALA A 200 -6.27 -4.63 10.97
N PHE A 201 -5.27 -4.46 11.84
CA PHE A 201 -5.17 -3.30 12.72
C PHE A 201 -3.71 -2.95 13.00
N ILE A 202 -3.49 -1.73 13.48
CA ILE A 202 -2.15 -1.25 13.83
C ILE A 202 -1.97 -1.33 15.33
N ARG A 203 -0.91 -2.02 15.78
CA ARG A 203 -0.52 -2.07 17.19
C ARG A 203 0.98 -1.88 17.30
N ARG A 204 1.41 -0.89 18.09
CA ARG A 204 2.82 -0.50 18.25
C ARG A 204 3.50 -0.22 16.90
N GLY A 205 2.82 0.51 16.03
CA GLY A 205 3.33 0.90 14.71
C GLY A 205 3.46 -0.24 13.69
N ARG A 206 2.99 -1.45 14.01
CA ARG A 206 3.01 -2.60 13.10
C ARG A 206 1.61 -3.07 12.79
N VAL A 207 1.38 -3.46 11.56
CA VAL A 207 0.13 -4.10 11.15
C VAL A 207 0.08 -5.52 11.73
N ARG A 208 -1.08 -5.86 12.26
CA ARG A 208 -1.43 -7.15 12.82
C ARG A 208 -2.70 -7.64 12.14
N TYR A 209 -2.75 -8.94 11.96
CA TYR A 209 -3.88 -9.65 11.38
C TYR A 209 -4.40 -10.66 12.38
N VAL A 210 -5.72 -10.77 12.47
CA VAL A 210 -6.39 -11.84 13.21
C VAL A 210 -7.52 -12.41 12.36
N TYR A 211 -7.69 -13.71 12.43
CA TYR A 211 -8.85 -14.36 11.83
C TYR A 211 -10.07 -14.16 12.71
N ILE A 212 -11.18 -13.83 12.05
CA ILE A 212 -12.50 -13.71 12.66
C ILE A 212 -13.34 -14.88 12.15
N TYR A 213 -13.90 -15.65 13.07
CA TYR A 213 -14.84 -16.73 12.80
C TYR A 213 -16.18 -16.39 13.46
N HIS A 214 -17.25 -16.28 12.67
CA HIS A 214 -18.59 -15.91 13.16
C HIS A 214 -18.59 -14.66 14.06
N GLY A 215 -17.77 -13.65 13.73
CA GLY A 215 -17.68 -12.39 14.46
C GLY A 215 -16.82 -12.42 15.73
N LYS A 216 -16.10 -13.51 16.01
CA LYS A 216 -15.20 -13.66 17.15
C LYS A 216 -13.78 -13.94 16.68
N ILE A 217 -12.77 -13.55 17.45
CA ILE A 217 -11.40 -14.03 17.22
C ILE A 217 -11.37 -15.54 17.52
N GLY A 218 -10.76 -16.34 16.65
CA GLY A 218 -10.58 -17.78 16.87
C GLY A 218 -9.71 -18.07 18.11
N ASP A 219 -9.92 -19.22 18.76
CA ASP A 219 -9.25 -19.58 20.02
C ASP A 219 -7.72 -19.78 19.89
N SER A 220 -7.20 -19.95 18.67
CA SER A 220 -5.77 -20.04 18.38
C SER A 220 -5.15 -18.65 18.16
N THR A 221 -4.55 -18.10 19.21
CA THR A 221 -3.69 -16.89 19.08
C THR A 221 -2.41 -17.17 18.27
N GLU A 222 -2.15 -18.45 17.93
CA GLU A 222 -0.99 -18.94 17.18
C GLU A 222 -1.13 -18.83 15.65
N ASP A 223 -2.33 -18.71 15.10
CA ASP A 223 -2.52 -18.53 13.64
C ASP A 223 -2.15 -17.12 13.15
N ALA A 224 -1.86 -16.21 14.07
CA ALA A 224 -1.28 -14.90 13.78
C ALA A 224 0.18 -15.00 13.23
N LEU A 225 0.81 -16.18 13.27
CA LEU A 225 2.19 -16.41 12.81
C LEU A 225 2.35 -17.11 11.45
N GLN A 226 1.30 -17.64 10.83
CA GLN A 226 1.43 -18.49 9.61
C GLN A 226 0.94 -17.89 8.29
N LEU A 227 0.81 -16.56 8.15
CA LEU A 227 0.72 -15.94 6.81
C LEU A 227 2.05 -15.91 6.04
N LYS A 228 3.12 -16.54 6.57
CA LYS A 228 4.43 -16.68 5.91
C LYS A 228 4.46 -17.71 4.76
N HIS A 229 3.44 -18.56 4.58
CA HIS A 229 3.49 -19.64 3.59
C HIS A 229 2.47 -19.55 2.44
N ALA A 230 1.57 -18.56 2.41
CA ALA A 230 0.54 -18.47 1.36
C ALA A 230 0.91 -17.56 0.15
N LEU A 231 2.17 -17.11 0.05
CA LEU A 231 2.64 -16.23 -1.04
C LEU A 231 3.98 -16.72 -1.66
N GLN A 232 4.19 -18.03 -1.74
CA GLN A 232 5.15 -18.58 -2.70
C GLN A 232 4.52 -18.59 -4.10
#